data_AF-A0A0T5PC60-F1
#
_entry.id   AF-A0A0T5PC60-F1
#
_cell.length_a   1.000
_cell.length_b   1.000
_cell.length_c   1.000
_cell.angle_alpha   90.00
_cell.angle_beta   90.00
_cell.angle_gamma   90.00
#
_symmetry.space_group_name_H-M   'P 1'
#
loop_
_entity.id
_entity.type
_entity.pdbx_description
1 polymer ?
#
loop_
_entity_poly.entity_id
_entity_poly.type
_entity_poly.pdbx_seq_one_letter_code
_entity_poly.pdbx_strand_id
1 'polypeptide(L)'
;MAVTLTLALAPPAARADGEFYQLDLGEDTTTAVISVERDRLSYGMVFSDYTGPEDLNLTASYKFTLGTPVTFRAGPAVQLEGLDTVKGGIRLVAEHYQPTSFGSIFLLGEVTTIDRGYFALAAIGFDKPDVTFEFSYLGDDDGFRDTVAAVAFGIPKTKASFRAGYKFDSEESFVGISINTF
;
A
#
# COMPACT_ATOMS: atom_id res chain seq x y z
N MET A 1 -11.38 47.31 -29.45
CA MET A 1 -10.47 46.23 -28.99
C MET A 1 -11.19 45.51 -27.86
N ALA A 2 -11.67 44.30 -28.07
CA ALA A 2 -12.36 43.51 -27.04
C ALA A 2 -11.36 42.51 -26.46
N VAL A 3 -11.15 42.56 -25.14
CA VAL A 3 -10.33 41.59 -24.41
C VAL A 3 -11.27 40.50 -23.92
N THR A 4 -11.16 39.31 -24.50
CA THR A 4 -11.90 38.12 -24.06
C THR A 4 -11.13 37.47 -22.92
N LEU A 5 -11.72 37.47 -21.72
CA LEU A 5 -11.17 36.81 -20.55
C LEU A 5 -11.57 35.32 -20.58
N THR A 6 -10.66 34.45 -21.01
CA THR A 6 -10.89 33.00 -20.99
C THR A 6 -10.70 32.48 -19.57
N LEU A 7 -11.80 32.11 -18.90
CA LEU A 7 -11.75 31.41 -17.62
C LEU A 7 -11.17 30.01 -17.87
N ALA A 8 -9.94 29.76 -17.44
CA ALA A 8 -9.35 28.42 -17.45
C ALA A 8 -10.04 27.59 -16.35
N LEU A 9 -11.04 26.80 -16.74
CA LEU A 9 -11.59 25.74 -15.90
C LEU A 9 -10.49 24.70 -15.70
N ALA A 10 -9.88 24.68 -14.52
CA ALA A 10 -9.01 23.57 -14.13
C ALA A 10 -9.82 22.27 -14.25
N PRO A 11 -9.30 21.22 -14.93
CA PRO A 11 -9.99 19.95 -14.97
C PRO A 11 -10.20 19.46 -13.54
N PRO A 12 -11.36 18.84 -13.22
CA PRO A 12 -11.56 18.23 -11.92
C PRO A 12 -10.42 17.24 -11.68
N ALA A 13 -9.78 17.31 -10.51
CA ALA A 13 -8.81 16.31 -10.11
C ALA A 13 -9.48 14.95 -10.23
N ALA A 14 -8.90 14.06 -11.04
CA ALA A 14 -9.39 12.69 -11.15
C ALA A 14 -9.48 12.11 -9.73
N ARG A 15 -10.70 11.77 -9.30
CA ARG A 15 -10.92 11.12 -8.02
C ARG A 15 -10.32 9.72 -8.11
N ALA A 16 -9.16 9.54 -7.51
CA ALA A 16 -8.60 8.21 -7.25
C ALA A 16 -9.39 7.58 -6.09
N ASP A 17 -10.67 7.30 -6.35
CA ASP A 17 -11.47 6.40 -5.52
C ASP A 17 -11.13 4.99 -5.98
N GLY A 18 -10.78 4.13 -5.04
CA GLY A 18 -10.29 2.81 -5.36
C GLY A 18 -10.22 1.94 -4.14
N GLU A 19 -9.93 0.68 -4.40
CA GLU A 19 -9.80 -0.38 -3.44
C GLU A 19 -8.66 -1.29 -3.86
N PHE A 20 -7.85 -1.67 -2.87
CA PHE A 20 -6.85 -2.70 -2.97
C PHE A 20 -7.14 -3.77 -1.92
N TYR A 21 -7.11 -5.01 -2.36
CA TYR A 21 -7.20 -6.19 -1.50
C TYR A 21 -6.01 -7.09 -1.81
N GLN A 22 -5.44 -7.70 -0.79
CA GLN A 22 -4.36 -8.67 -0.92
C GLN A 22 -4.50 -9.72 0.16
N LEU A 23 -4.22 -10.98 -0.21
CA LEU A 23 -4.07 -12.10 0.70
C LEU A 23 -2.86 -12.91 0.24
N ASP A 24 -1.87 -13.02 1.12
CA ASP A 24 -0.67 -13.83 0.95
C ASP A 24 -0.63 -14.93 2.01
N LEU A 25 -0.29 -16.14 1.58
CA LEU A 25 -0.23 -17.36 2.38
C LEU A 25 1.17 -17.97 2.23
N GLY A 26 1.89 -18.04 3.34
CA GLY A 26 3.11 -18.80 3.53
C GLY A 26 2.84 -20.14 4.23
N GLU A 27 3.91 -20.81 4.65
CA GLU A 27 3.83 -22.03 5.45
C GLU A 27 3.42 -21.71 6.89
N ASP A 28 4.01 -20.65 7.45
CA ASP A 28 3.86 -20.22 8.83
C ASP A 28 3.21 -18.83 8.94
N THR A 29 3.07 -18.10 7.83
CA THR A 29 2.51 -16.76 7.85
C THR A 29 1.30 -16.56 6.95
N THR A 30 0.37 -15.70 7.39
CA THR A 30 -0.71 -15.17 6.56
C THR A 30 -0.69 -13.65 6.65
N THR A 31 -0.81 -12.98 5.50
CA THR A 31 -0.89 -11.52 5.46
C THR A 31 -2.08 -11.11 4.62
N ALA A 32 -2.97 -10.28 5.18
CA ALA A 32 -4.07 -9.68 4.45
C ALA A 32 -3.99 -8.16 4.51
N VAL A 33 -4.12 -7.50 3.36
CA VAL A 33 -4.11 -6.04 3.24
C VAL A 33 -5.39 -5.58 2.58
N ILE A 34 -6.02 -4.57 3.16
CA ILE A 34 -7.14 -3.85 2.57
C ILE A 34 -6.80 -2.36 2.60
N SER A 35 -6.96 -1.69 1.47
CA SER A 35 -6.89 -0.24 1.38
C SER A 35 -8.08 0.26 0.57
N VAL A 36 -8.80 1.24 1.11
CA VAL A 36 -9.98 1.83 0.47
C VAL A 36 -9.82 3.34 0.47
N GLU A 37 -9.97 3.96 -0.70
CA GLU A 37 -9.97 5.41 -0.83
C GLU A 37 -11.28 5.93 -1.36
N ARG A 38 -11.77 6.98 -0.71
CA ARG A 38 -12.94 7.75 -1.10
C ARG A 38 -12.63 9.22 -0.92
N ASP A 39 -12.47 9.92 -2.02
CA ASP A 39 -12.13 11.33 -2.09
C ASP A 39 -10.85 11.65 -1.33
N ARG A 40 -10.96 12.34 -0.19
CA ARG A 40 -9.83 12.66 0.69
C ARG A 40 -9.67 11.72 1.87
N LEU A 41 -10.50 10.70 1.99
CA LEU A 41 -10.42 9.74 3.08
C LEU A 41 -9.86 8.42 2.58
N SER A 42 -8.97 7.84 3.37
CA SER A 42 -8.39 6.53 3.14
C SER A 42 -8.50 5.68 4.41
N TYR A 43 -8.92 4.44 4.24
CA TYR A 43 -9.04 3.45 5.30
C TYR A 43 -8.15 2.27 4.96
N GLY A 44 -7.38 1.80 5.94
CA GLY A 44 -6.47 0.68 5.76
C GLY A 44 -6.64 -0.36 6.85
N MET A 45 -6.49 -1.62 6.47
CA MET A 45 -6.38 -2.77 7.35
C MET A 45 -5.18 -3.61 6.93
N VAL A 46 -4.37 -4.03 7.89
CA VAL A 46 -3.35 -5.05 7.70
C VAL A 46 -3.51 -6.09 8.79
N PHE A 47 -3.78 -7.33 8.40
CA PHE A 47 -3.76 -8.48 9.29
C PHE A 47 -2.51 -9.30 8.99
N SER A 48 -1.82 -9.71 10.05
CA SER A 48 -0.63 -10.56 9.98
C SER A 48 -0.72 -11.67 11.01
N ASP A 49 -0.68 -12.90 10.54
CA ASP A 49 -0.51 -14.11 11.34
C ASP A 49 0.88 -14.68 11.02
N TYR A 50 1.60 -15.11 12.04
CA TYR A 50 2.95 -15.67 11.95
C TYR A 50 3.17 -16.64 13.11
N THR A 51 4.36 -17.26 13.21
CA THR A 51 4.72 -18.12 14.36
C THR A 51 4.84 -17.28 15.64
N GLY A 52 3.72 -16.84 16.18
CA GLY A 52 3.59 -15.78 17.17
C GLY A 52 2.12 -15.36 17.34
N PRO A 53 1.87 -14.28 18.09
CA PRO A 53 0.53 -13.73 18.25
C PRO A 53 0.10 -12.93 17.01
N GLU A 54 -1.16 -13.07 16.59
CA GLU A 54 -1.73 -12.41 15.42
C GLU A 54 -1.88 -10.90 15.63
N ASP A 55 -1.60 -10.12 14.60
CA ASP A 55 -1.67 -8.66 14.64
C ASP A 55 -2.69 -8.09 13.67
N LEU A 56 -3.52 -7.16 14.15
CA LEU A 56 -4.45 -6.40 13.32
C LEU A 56 -4.19 -4.90 13.42
N ASN A 57 -3.79 -4.30 12.31
CA ASN A 57 -3.59 -2.87 12.16
C ASN A 57 -4.76 -2.23 11.41
N LEU A 58 -5.32 -1.16 11.96
CA LEU A 58 -6.41 -0.38 11.39
C LEU A 58 -6.02 1.09 11.29
N THR A 59 -6.36 1.73 10.18
CA THR A 59 -6.01 3.13 9.94
C THR A 59 -7.16 3.88 9.28
N ALA A 60 -7.29 5.16 9.64
CA ALA A 60 -8.16 6.11 8.96
C ALA A 60 -7.36 7.39 8.75
N SER A 61 -7.20 7.84 7.51
CA SER A 61 -6.29 8.93 7.17
C SER A 61 -6.90 9.91 6.17
N TYR A 62 -6.42 11.14 6.24
CA TYR A 62 -6.77 12.22 5.33
C TYR A 62 -5.67 12.40 4.27
N LYS A 63 -6.07 12.41 3.01
CA LYS A 63 -5.22 12.58 1.83
C LYS A 63 -5.04 14.06 1.50
N PHE A 64 -3.79 14.48 1.32
CA PHE A 64 -3.42 15.84 0.93
C PHE A 64 -2.19 15.85 0.04
N THR A 65 -1.96 16.97 -0.64
CA THR A 65 -0.78 17.19 -1.49
C THR A 65 -0.08 18.49 -1.09
N LEU A 66 1.22 18.56 -1.32
CA LEU A 66 2.06 19.73 -0.96
C LEU A 66 2.57 20.47 -2.21
N GLY A 67 1.80 20.44 -3.30
CA GLY A 67 2.21 20.99 -4.60
C GLY A 67 3.31 20.17 -5.30
N THR A 68 3.58 18.96 -4.83
CA THR A 68 4.48 17.99 -5.44
C THR A 68 3.69 16.86 -6.10
N PRO A 69 4.34 16.00 -6.91
CA PRO A 69 3.71 14.78 -7.42
C PRO A 69 3.42 13.70 -6.36
N VAL A 70 3.82 13.94 -5.10
CA VAL A 70 3.65 13.00 -3.99
C VAL A 70 2.31 13.23 -3.31
N THR A 71 1.57 12.15 -3.13
CA THR A 71 0.35 12.12 -2.33
C THR A 71 0.73 11.77 -0.90
N PHE A 72 0.28 12.57 0.05
CA PHE A 72 0.48 12.31 1.47
C PHE A 72 -0.82 11.88 2.12
N ARG A 73 -0.73 11.01 3.13
CA ARG A 73 -1.84 10.66 4.02
C ARG A 73 -1.38 10.75 5.45
N ALA A 74 -2.22 11.26 6.33
CA ALA A 74 -1.96 11.27 7.76
C ALA A 74 -3.25 10.99 8.54
N GLY A 75 -3.16 10.22 9.62
CA GLY A 75 -4.30 10.01 10.49
C GLY A 75 -4.05 9.03 11.62
N PRO A 76 -5.07 8.81 12.47
CA PRO A 76 -5.00 7.83 13.54
C PRO A 76 -4.78 6.41 13.01
N ALA A 77 -4.04 5.64 13.80
CA ALA A 77 -3.82 4.22 13.64
C ALA A 77 -4.11 3.50 14.97
N VAL A 78 -4.60 2.28 14.87
CA VAL A 78 -4.80 1.36 15.98
C VAL A 78 -4.20 0.01 15.61
N GLN A 79 -3.49 -0.62 16.53
CA GLN A 79 -3.03 -1.99 16.40
C GLN A 79 -3.63 -2.81 17.54
N LEU A 80 -4.11 -4.01 17.22
CA LEU A 80 -4.41 -5.06 18.17
C LEU A 80 -3.25 -6.06 18.07
N GLU A 81 -2.26 -5.88 18.93
CA GLU A 81 -1.13 -6.80 19.06
C GLU A 81 -1.62 -8.07 19.77
N GLY A 82 -1.36 -9.23 19.18
CA GLY A 82 -1.91 -10.51 19.66
C GLY A 82 -3.42 -10.56 19.81
N LEU A 83 -4.13 -9.68 19.10
CA LEU A 83 -5.57 -9.45 19.17
C LEU A 83 -6.13 -9.09 20.56
N ASP A 84 -5.28 -8.85 21.56
CA ASP A 84 -5.68 -8.53 22.92
C ASP A 84 -5.16 -7.18 23.41
N THR A 85 -4.03 -6.73 22.88
CA THR A 85 -3.31 -5.55 23.34
C THR A 85 -3.53 -4.40 22.36
N VAL A 86 -4.28 -3.40 22.81
CA VAL A 86 -4.61 -2.22 21.99
C VAL A 86 -3.50 -1.17 22.07
N LYS A 87 -2.87 -0.88 20.95
CA LYS A 87 -1.94 0.24 20.78
C LYS A 87 -2.58 1.30 19.86
N GLY A 88 -2.35 2.57 20.17
CA GLY A 88 -2.89 3.69 19.40
C GLY A 88 -1.78 4.65 18.99
N GLY A 89 -1.89 5.23 17.79
CA GLY A 89 -0.88 6.13 17.27
C GLY A 89 -1.33 6.93 16.06
N ILE A 90 -0.35 7.49 15.37
CA ILE A 90 -0.52 8.25 14.13
C ILE A 90 0.31 7.55 13.06
N ARG A 91 -0.26 7.46 11.86
CA ARG A 91 0.43 6.98 10.67
C ARG A 91 0.56 8.11 9.65
N LEU A 92 1.73 8.20 9.04
CA LEU A 92 2.04 9.07 7.92
C LEU A 92 2.43 8.20 6.72
N VAL A 93 1.84 8.46 5.57
CA VAL A 93 2.17 7.80 4.30
C VAL A 93 2.53 8.87 3.28
N ALA A 94 3.54 8.59 2.47
CA ALA A 94 3.89 9.34 1.28
C ALA A 94 3.99 8.36 0.11
N GLU A 95 3.30 8.64 -0.99
CA GLU A 95 3.34 7.77 -2.16
C GLU A 95 3.41 8.56 -3.47
N HIS A 96 3.90 7.91 -4.50
CA HIS A 96 3.96 8.46 -5.84
C HIS A 96 3.76 7.37 -6.88
N TYR A 97 2.72 7.53 -7.71
CA TYR A 97 2.50 6.75 -8.91
C TYR A 97 2.97 7.53 -10.13
N GLN A 98 3.79 6.88 -10.96
CA GLN A 98 4.27 7.44 -12.22
C GLN A 98 3.99 6.45 -13.37
N PRO A 99 3.08 6.78 -14.30
CA PRO A 99 2.93 6.00 -15.52
C PRO A 99 4.17 6.16 -16.41
N THR A 100 4.57 5.08 -17.07
CA THR A 100 5.72 5.05 -17.99
C THR A 100 5.30 4.53 -19.35
N SER A 101 6.21 4.51 -20.33
CA SER A 101 5.94 3.91 -21.64
C SER A 101 5.88 2.37 -21.61
N PHE A 102 6.38 1.74 -20.55
CA PHE A 102 6.40 0.28 -20.40
C PHE A 102 5.32 -0.23 -19.42
N GLY A 103 4.73 0.65 -18.62
CA GLY A 103 3.73 0.34 -17.61
C GLY A 103 3.73 1.42 -16.53
N SER A 104 4.27 1.11 -15.35
CA SER A 104 4.26 2.04 -14.22
C SER A 104 5.41 1.86 -13.24
N ILE A 105 5.64 2.89 -12.44
CA ILE A 105 6.45 2.86 -11.23
C ILE A 105 5.60 3.39 -10.09
N PHE A 106 5.56 2.68 -8.97
CA PHE A 106 4.90 3.09 -7.74
C PHE A 106 5.90 3.05 -6.58
N LEU A 107 5.95 4.12 -5.81
CA LEU A 107 6.76 4.24 -4.61
C LEU A 107 5.87 4.61 -3.43
N LEU A 108 6.06 3.96 -2.29
CA LEU A 108 5.36 4.27 -1.05
C LEU A 108 6.33 4.18 0.13
N GLY A 109 6.25 5.17 1.02
CA GLY A 109 6.89 5.15 2.33
C GLY A 109 5.86 5.43 3.40
N GLU A 110 5.96 4.72 4.51
CA GLU A 110 5.07 4.80 5.65
C GLU A 110 5.88 4.79 6.95
N VAL A 111 5.44 5.60 7.90
CA VAL A 111 5.89 5.54 9.30
C VAL A 111 4.68 5.63 10.22
N THR A 112 4.75 4.94 11.36
CA THR A 112 3.75 5.00 12.43
C THR A 112 4.40 5.29 13.76
N THR A 113 3.67 5.91 14.69
CA THR A 113 4.17 6.10 16.06
C THR A 113 4.02 4.84 16.91
N ILE A 114 3.21 3.87 16.47
CA ILE A 114 3.02 2.57 17.15
C ILE A 114 4.28 1.74 16.91
N ASP A 115 4.99 1.39 18.00
CA ASP A 115 6.28 0.69 18.00
C ASP A 115 7.33 1.30 17.05
N ARG A 116 7.08 2.56 16.66
CA ARG A 116 7.81 3.33 15.64
C ARG A 116 8.01 2.58 14.31
N GLY A 117 7.03 1.74 13.96
CA GLY A 117 7.04 0.95 12.74
C GLY A 117 7.22 1.77 11.47
N TYR A 118 7.86 1.14 10.48
CA TYR A 118 8.10 1.73 9.16
C TYR A 118 7.84 0.69 8.06
N PHE A 119 7.46 1.19 6.89
CA PHE A 119 7.28 0.39 5.69
C PHE A 119 7.68 1.20 4.45
N ALA A 120 8.37 0.56 3.51
CA ALA A 120 8.68 1.13 2.21
C ALA A 120 8.36 0.11 1.13
N LEU A 121 7.85 0.57 -0.02
CA LEU A 121 7.53 -0.25 -1.18
C LEU A 121 8.00 0.45 -2.45
N ALA A 122 8.64 -0.31 -3.32
CA ALA A 122 8.84 0.02 -4.72
C ALA A 122 8.19 -1.05 -5.59
N ALA A 123 7.30 -0.64 -6.49
CA ALA A 123 6.67 -1.53 -7.45
C ALA A 123 6.93 -1.06 -8.88
N ILE A 124 7.28 -2.00 -9.76
CA ILE A 124 7.55 -1.75 -11.18
C ILE A 124 6.60 -2.64 -11.98
N GLY A 125 5.63 -2.01 -12.64
CA GLY A 125 4.61 -2.67 -13.46
C GLY A 125 4.95 -2.62 -14.94
N PHE A 126 4.71 -3.73 -15.63
CA PHE A 126 4.76 -3.85 -17.08
C PHE A 126 3.37 -4.14 -17.63
N ASP A 127 2.98 -3.50 -18.73
CA ASP A 127 1.66 -3.73 -19.33
C ASP A 127 1.63 -5.00 -20.20
N LYS A 128 2.79 -5.44 -20.70
CA LYS A 128 2.95 -6.53 -21.68
C LYS A 128 4.25 -7.32 -21.45
N PRO A 129 4.20 -8.50 -20.79
CA PRO A 129 3.04 -9.06 -20.10
C PRO A 129 2.64 -8.23 -18.87
N ASP A 130 1.39 -8.35 -18.43
CA ASP A 130 0.87 -7.72 -17.20
C ASP A 130 1.51 -8.35 -15.97
N VAL A 131 2.62 -7.74 -15.53
CA VAL A 131 3.46 -8.23 -14.43
C VAL A 131 3.96 -7.05 -13.61
N THR A 132 3.84 -7.15 -12.30
CA THR A 132 4.40 -6.17 -11.36
C THR A 132 5.42 -6.83 -10.46
N PHE A 133 6.62 -6.24 -10.36
CA PHE A 133 7.63 -6.63 -9.38
C PHE A 133 7.53 -5.67 -8.20
N GLU A 134 7.48 -6.22 -6.99
CA GLU A 134 7.32 -5.48 -5.75
C GLU A 134 8.49 -5.77 -4.82
N PHE A 135 9.08 -4.72 -4.26
CA PHE A 135 10.14 -4.81 -3.27
C PHE A 135 9.73 -3.97 -2.08
N SER A 136 9.60 -4.60 -0.91
CA SER A 136 9.27 -3.89 0.31
C SER A 136 10.28 -4.13 1.41
N TYR A 137 10.38 -3.15 2.29
CA TYR A 137 11.21 -3.19 3.48
C TYR A 137 10.41 -2.64 4.64
N LEU A 138 10.35 -3.39 5.72
CA LEU A 138 9.51 -3.06 6.87
C LEU A 138 10.19 -3.46 8.18
N GLY A 139 9.70 -2.91 9.28
CA GLY A 139 10.21 -3.21 10.61
C GLY A 139 9.69 -2.25 11.66
N ASP A 140 10.24 -2.38 12.86
CA ASP A 140 9.91 -1.59 14.04
C ASP A 140 11.14 -1.39 14.94
N ASP A 141 10.95 -0.63 16.03
CA ASP A 141 12.01 -0.35 17.00
C ASP A 141 12.23 -1.51 18.00
N ASP A 142 11.41 -2.56 17.97
CA ASP A 142 11.53 -3.76 18.81
C ASP A 142 12.46 -4.82 18.19
N GLY A 143 13.02 -4.51 17.02
CA GLY A 143 14.08 -5.28 16.37
C GLY A 143 13.57 -6.19 15.25
N PHE A 144 12.27 -6.20 14.98
CA PHE A 144 11.75 -6.86 13.79
C PHE A 144 12.08 -6.04 12.55
N ARG A 145 12.48 -6.74 11.49
CA ARG A 145 12.59 -6.20 10.15
C ARG A 145 12.45 -7.31 9.14
N ASP A 146 11.97 -6.96 7.95
CA ASP A 146 11.98 -7.87 6.82
C ASP A 146 12.19 -7.13 5.52
N THR A 147 12.81 -7.83 4.57
CA THR A 147 12.84 -7.44 3.17
C THR A 147 11.98 -8.43 2.42
N VAL A 148 11.08 -7.96 1.55
CA VAL A 148 10.19 -8.85 0.78
C VAL A 148 10.31 -8.52 -0.70
N ALA A 149 10.51 -9.55 -1.52
CA ALA A 149 10.37 -9.44 -2.97
C ALA A 149 9.17 -10.27 -3.43
N ALA A 150 8.32 -9.69 -4.26
CA ALA A 150 7.18 -10.36 -4.84
C ALA A 150 7.02 -10.06 -6.32
N VAL A 151 6.33 -10.96 -7.01
CA VAL A 151 5.88 -10.78 -8.38
C VAL A 151 4.38 -11.02 -8.43
N ALA A 152 3.66 -10.10 -9.06
CA ALA A 152 2.23 -10.17 -9.31
C ALA A 152 1.98 -10.38 -10.81
N PHE A 153 1.29 -11.44 -11.18
CA PHE A 153 0.87 -11.75 -12.55
C PHE A 153 -0.60 -11.40 -12.74
N GLY A 154 -0.88 -10.42 -13.60
CA GLY A 154 -2.24 -9.98 -13.88
C GLY A 154 -3.10 -11.08 -14.49
N ILE A 155 -4.34 -11.22 -14.00
CA ILE A 155 -5.32 -12.17 -14.52
C ILE A 155 -6.09 -11.49 -15.67
N PRO A 156 -6.03 -12.00 -16.91
CA PRO A 156 -6.60 -11.34 -18.08
C PRO A 156 -8.07 -10.96 -17.91
N LYS A 157 -8.42 -9.73 -18.30
CA LYS A 157 -9.78 -9.16 -18.24
C LYS A 157 -10.34 -9.00 -16.82
N THR A 158 -9.50 -8.99 -15.81
CA THR A 158 -9.89 -8.73 -14.42
C THR A 158 -9.05 -7.60 -13.83
N LYS A 159 -9.33 -7.25 -12.58
CA LYS A 159 -8.50 -6.37 -11.74
C LYS A 159 -7.63 -7.14 -10.75
N ALA A 160 -7.58 -8.46 -10.91
CA ALA A 160 -6.93 -9.36 -9.98
C ALA A 160 -5.57 -9.83 -10.52
N SER A 161 -4.68 -10.20 -9.61
CA SER A 161 -3.40 -10.84 -9.92
C SER A 161 -3.10 -12.00 -8.98
N PHE A 162 -2.38 -13.00 -9.49
CA PHE A 162 -1.72 -14.00 -8.67
C PHE A 162 -0.38 -13.47 -8.21
N ARG A 163 0.00 -13.72 -6.96
CA ARG A 163 1.24 -13.24 -6.37
C ARG A 163 2.07 -14.42 -5.90
N ALA A 164 3.38 -14.27 -6.01
CA ALA A 164 4.35 -15.14 -5.39
C ALA A 164 5.51 -14.29 -4.89
N GLY A 165 6.06 -14.62 -3.74
CA GLY A 165 7.15 -13.83 -3.18
C GLY A 165 7.94 -14.57 -2.12
N TYR A 166 8.95 -13.88 -1.62
CA TYR A 166 9.86 -14.36 -0.61
C TYR A 166 10.17 -13.26 0.39
N LYS A 167 10.08 -13.61 1.67
CA LYS A 167 10.44 -12.82 2.85
C LYS A 167 11.86 -13.22 3.25
N PHE A 168 12.81 -12.31 3.18
CA PHE A 168 14.24 -12.64 3.28
C PHE A 168 14.71 -12.81 4.72
N ASP A 169 14.27 -11.95 5.65
CA ASP A 169 14.66 -12.08 7.05
C ASP A 169 13.84 -13.18 7.75
N SER A 170 12.57 -13.37 7.34
CA SER A 170 11.73 -14.49 7.80
C SER A 170 12.04 -15.83 7.09
N GLU A 171 12.88 -15.81 6.07
CA GLU A 171 13.26 -16.95 5.23
C GLU A 171 12.08 -17.76 4.61
N GLU A 172 10.97 -17.10 4.30
CA GLU A 172 9.71 -17.77 3.95
C GLU A 172 9.20 -17.40 2.55
N SER A 173 8.71 -18.40 1.82
CA SER A 173 8.00 -18.18 0.55
C SER A 173 6.50 -18.05 0.76
N PHE A 174 5.84 -17.25 -0.06
CA PHE A 174 4.38 -17.15 -0.04
C PHE A 174 3.79 -17.13 -1.46
N VAL A 175 2.51 -17.49 -1.53
CA VAL A 175 1.65 -17.29 -2.70
C VAL A 175 0.42 -16.50 -2.30
N GLY A 176 -0.16 -15.76 -3.23
CA GLY A 176 -1.26 -14.90 -2.90
C GLY A 176 -2.12 -14.47 -4.08
N ILE A 177 -3.10 -13.66 -3.75
CA ILE A 177 -3.96 -12.96 -4.70
C ILE A 177 -4.05 -11.51 -4.30
N SER A 178 -4.20 -10.64 -5.29
CA SER A 178 -4.58 -9.26 -5.04
C SER A 178 -5.62 -8.78 -6.04
N ILE A 179 -6.35 -7.73 -5.67
CA ILE A 179 -7.30 -7.01 -6.50
C ILE A 179 -6.96 -5.53 -6.38
N ASN A 180 -6.77 -4.84 -7.50
CA ASN A 180 -6.44 -3.42 -7.52
C ASN A 180 -7.37 -2.66 -8.49
N THR A 181 -8.13 -1.71 -7.96
CA THR A 181 -9.10 -0.90 -8.72
C THR A 181 -8.71 0.58 -8.86
N PHE A 182 -7.54 0.97 -8.35
CA PHE A 182 -6.98 2.31 -8.51
C PHE A 182 -6.67 2.66 -9.98
#